data_AF-A0A7J4V2C0-F1
#
_entry.id   AF-A0A7J4V2C0-F1
#
_cell.length_a   1.000
_cell.length_b   1.000
_cell.length_c   1.000
_cell.angle_alpha   90.00
_cell.angle_beta   90.00
_cell.angle_gamma   90.00
#
_symmetry.space_group_name_H-M   'P 1'
#
loop_
_entity.id
_entity.type
_entity.pdbx_description
1 polymer ?
#
loop_
_entity_poly.entity_id
_entity_poly.type
_entity_poly.pdbx_seq_one_letter_code
_entity_poly.pdbx_strand_id
1 'polypeptide(L)'
;MFYIDIADADGDSVTIVWDFGDGSSTVTNTSADGALVRCSQLHVYDAAGTYNVSTVATDGWAGHEVLRWRTINVTSNNTAPTIVSFDILHTNRSYSMPGSSVGFVIVFMDREFDPINLTIEFGDDTDGMSFYLNDFNETGCVEVTFNHTYDVVGEYSLYINFTDNLFGTASHDAQWVALVSIDVYVPDVLRVWDIWDYVGLALVFGLVASLIGLMVMNQRKRKALDRMGLTWEEYSIRKGELRTSQTDLDVKGDEGGDAR
;
A
#
# COMPACT_ATOMS: atom_id res chain seq x y z
N MET A 1 39.93 -20.89 -0.99
CA MET A 1 41.36 -21.15 -0.75
C MET A 1 42.06 -21.26 -2.09
N PHE A 2 43.14 -20.51 -2.29
CA PHE A 2 43.94 -20.48 -3.51
C PHE A 2 45.29 -21.16 -3.26
N TYR A 3 45.84 -21.77 -4.30
CA TYR A 3 47.14 -22.43 -4.26
C TYR A 3 47.97 -22.02 -5.47
N ILE A 4 49.27 -21.86 -5.25
CA ILE A 4 50.26 -21.67 -6.30
C ILE A 4 51.47 -22.58 -6.03
N ASP A 5 51.92 -23.26 -7.07
CA ASP A 5 53.16 -24.03 -7.07
C ASP A 5 54.22 -23.19 -7.78
N ILE A 6 55.35 -22.98 -7.10
CA ILE A 6 56.44 -22.12 -7.54
C ILE A 6 57.69 -22.97 -7.64
N ALA A 7 58.43 -22.77 -8.72
CA ALA A 7 59.74 -23.37 -8.92
C ALA A 7 60.78 -22.25 -8.95
N ASP A 8 61.73 -22.30 -8.03
CA ASP A 8 62.90 -21.44 -8.00
C ASP A 8 64.16 -22.34 -8.08
N ALA A 9 65.12 -22.01 -8.92
CA ALA A 9 66.29 -22.87 -9.10
C ALA A 9 67.31 -22.70 -7.97
N ASP A 10 67.38 -21.50 -7.40
CA ASP A 10 68.34 -21.13 -6.36
C ASP A 10 67.83 -21.55 -4.97
N GLY A 11 66.52 -21.70 -4.82
CA GLY A 11 65.86 -22.19 -3.62
C GLY A 11 65.68 -21.09 -2.56
N ASP A 12 65.69 -19.84 -3.00
CA ASP A 12 65.45 -18.67 -2.17
C ASP A 12 63.96 -18.56 -1.81
N SER A 13 63.68 -17.81 -0.73
CA SER A 13 62.30 -17.50 -0.38
C SER A 13 61.66 -16.59 -1.44
N VAL A 14 60.47 -16.95 -1.93
CA VAL A 14 59.74 -16.18 -2.93
C VAL A 14 58.63 -15.38 -2.25
N THR A 15 58.56 -14.09 -2.56
CA THR A 15 57.45 -13.22 -2.15
C THR A 15 56.34 -13.29 -3.19
N ILE A 16 55.12 -13.53 -2.74
CA ILE A 16 53.91 -13.62 -3.57
C ILE A 16 52.94 -12.51 -3.17
N VAL A 17 52.58 -11.68 -4.14
CA VAL A 17 51.51 -10.70 -4.03
C VAL A 17 50.28 -11.23 -4.74
N TRP A 18 49.17 -11.30 -4.02
CA TRP A 18 47.86 -11.74 -4.49
C TRP A 18 46.94 -10.54 -4.70
N ASP A 19 46.30 -10.48 -5.86
CA ASP A 19 45.20 -9.59 -6.18
C ASP A 19 44.00 -10.44 -6.58
N PHE A 20 42.88 -10.31 -5.88
CA PHE A 20 41.68 -11.12 -6.09
C PHE A 20 40.71 -10.55 -7.13
N GLY A 21 40.97 -9.34 -7.63
CA GLY A 21 40.19 -8.70 -8.69
C GLY A 21 38.81 -8.19 -8.28
N ASP A 22 38.49 -8.18 -6.98
CA ASP A 22 37.25 -7.67 -6.39
C ASP A 22 37.37 -6.27 -5.79
N GLY A 23 38.54 -5.64 -5.93
CA GLY A 23 38.85 -4.34 -5.33
C GLY A 23 39.33 -4.41 -3.88
N SER A 24 39.45 -5.61 -3.30
CA SER A 24 40.13 -5.78 -2.01
C SER A 24 41.63 -5.46 -2.09
N SER A 25 42.21 -5.10 -0.94
CA SER A 25 43.66 -4.85 -0.84
C SER A 25 44.46 -6.09 -1.19
N THR A 26 45.56 -5.91 -1.93
CA THR A 26 46.45 -7.03 -2.25
C THR A 26 47.04 -7.65 -0.99
N VAL A 27 47.13 -8.97 -0.96
CA VAL A 27 47.71 -9.71 0.18
C VAL A 27 49.10 -10.21 -0.22
N THR A 28 50.09 -10.03 0.66
CA THR A 28 51.46 -10.47 0.41
C THR A 28 51.89 -11.54 1.40
N ASN A 29 52.35 -12.68 0.88
CA ASN A 29 52.89 -13.78 1.67
C ASN A 29 54.26 -14.18 1.13
N THR A 30 55.09 -14.79 1.96
CA THR A 30 56.41 -15.32 1.56
C THR A 30 56.40 -16.84 1.66
N SER A 31 57.03 -17.52 0.71
CA SER A 31 57.24 -18.97 0.77
C SER A 31 58.32 -19.34 1.79
N ALA A 32 58.40 -20.62 2.13
CA ALA A 32 59.63 -21.16 2.71
C ALA A 32 60.74 -21.21 1.65
N ASP A 33 61.99 -21.41 2.09
CA ASP A 33 63.12 -21.69 1.20
C ASP A 33 62.92 -23.06 0.53
N GLY A 34 63.36 -23.18 -0.73
CA GLY A 34 63.37 -24.44 -1.46
C GLY A 34 63.07 -24.30 -2.94
N ALA A 35 63.56 -25.26 -3.72
CA ALA A 35 63.47 -25.18 -5.18
C ALA A 35 62.06 -25.39 -5.74
N LEU A 36 61.18 -26.05 -4.98
CA LEU A 36 59.77 -26.26 -5.30
C LEU A 36 58.96 -25.99 -4.05
N VAL A 37 58.13 -24.95 -4.09
CA VAL A 37 57.36 -24.49 -2.94
C VAL A 37 55.89 -24.32 -3.32
N ARG A 38 55.01 -24.66 -2.37
CA ARG A 38 53.57 -24.44 -2.50
C ARG A 38 53.12 -23.40 -1.50
N CYS A 39 52.47 -22.35 -1.98
CA CYS A 39 51.87 -21.32 -1.14
C CYS A 39 50.36 -21.36 -1.29
N SER A 40 49.65 -21.00 -0.22
CA SER A 40 48.21 -20.85 -0.24
C SER A 40 47.75 -19.57 0.41
N GLN A 41 46.65 -19.03 -0.09
CA GLN A 41 46.01 -17.84 0.46
C GLN A 41 44.50 -18.05 0.56
N LEU A 42 43.93 -17.71 1.71
CA LEU A 42 42.49 -17.68 1.91
C LEU A 42 41.97 -16.29 1.50
N HIS A 43 40.89 -16.28 0.73
CA HIS A 43 40.15 -15.08 0.37
C HIS A 43 38.67 -15.41 0.36
N VAL A 44 37.85 -14.44 0.79
CA VAL A 44 36.40 -14.53 0.84
C VAL A 44 35.88 -13.41 -0.05
N TYR A 45 34.96 -13.75 -0.97
CA TYR A 45 34.31 -12.78 -1.83
C TYR A 45 32.99 -12.38 -1.22
N ASP A 46 32.73 -11.08 -1.17
CA ASP A 46 31.51 -10.50 -0.61
C ASP A 46 30.39 -10.33 -1.66
N ALA A 47 30.67 -10.65 -2.93
CA ALA A 47 29.70 -10.60 -4.00
C ALA A 47 29.86 -11.76 -4.99
N ALA A 48 28.74 -12.17 -5.59
CA ALA A 48 28.77 -13.07 -6.73
C ALA A 48 29.24 -12.30 -7.96
N GLY A 49 30.13 -12.90 -8.73
CA GLY A 49 30.75 -12.22 -9.85
C GLY A 49 31.84 -13.04 -10.50
N THR A 50 32.25 -12.58 -11.68
CA THR A 50 33.44 -13.10 -12.34
C THR A 50 34.62 -12.22 -11.96
N TYR A 51 35.60 -12.81 -11.27
CA TYR A 51 36.78 -12.11 -10.79
C TYR A 51 38.03 -12.59 -11.53
N ASN A 52 38.92 -11.65 -11.83
CA ASN A 52 40.22 -11.96 -12.42
C ASN A 52 41.29 -11.94 -11.32
N VAL A 53 41.61 -13.11 -10.78
CA VAL A 53 42.64 -13.25 -9.75
C VAL A 53 44.00 -13.20 -10.41
N SER A 54 44.87 -12.32 -9.96
CA SER A 54 46.25 -12.23 -10.41
C SER A 54 47.24 -12.40 -9.26
N THR A 55 48.40 -12.95 -9.58
CA THR A 55 49.48 -13.16 -8.62
C THR A 55 50.80 -12.76 -9.23
N VAL A 56 51.62 -12.06 -8.46
CA VAL A 56 52.98 -11.71 -8.81
C VAL A 56 53.91 -12.44 -7.83
N ALA A 57 54.80 -13.27 -8.35
CA ALA A 57 55.83 -13.95 -7.55
C ALA A 57 57.21 -13.34 -7.87
N THR A 58 58.03 -13.09 -6.87
CA THR A 58 59.40 -12.54 -7.01
C THR A 58 60.32 -13.09 -5.92
N ASP A 59 61.56 -13.41 -6.29
CA ASP A 59 62.64 -13.82 -5.37
C ASP A 59 63.40 -12.62 -4.75
N GLY A 60 62.94 -11.40 -5.00
CA GLY A 60 63.58 -10.16 -4.53
C GLY A 60 64.63 -9.58 -5.47
N TRP A 61 64.90 -10.24 -6.61
CA TRP A 61 65.82 -9.74 -7.63
C TRP A 61 65.07 -9.02 -8.75
N ALA A 62 65.65 -7.91 -9.22
CA ALA A 62 65.03 -7.09 -10.26
C ALA A 62 64.87 -7.87 -11.56
N GLY A 63 63.63 -7.94 -12.08
CA GLY A 63 63.30 -8.64 -13.33
C GLY A 63 62.92 -10.11 -13.16
N HIS A 64 62.93 -10.64 -11.93
CA HIS A 64 62.50 -12.00 -11.62
C HIS A 64 61.02 -12.04 -11.16
N GLU A 65 60.24 -11.04 -11.57
CA GLU A 65 58.81 -10.96 -11.29
C GLU A 65 58.02 -11.77 -12.32
N VAL A 66 57.24 -12.74 -11.84
CA VAL A 66 56.37 -13.57 -12.68
C VAL A 66 54.91 -13.28 -12.35
N LEU A 67 54.20 -12.70 -13.33
CA LEU A 67 52.75 -12.51 -13.26
C LEU A 67 52.02 -13.76 -13.77
N ARG A 68 51.02 -14.20 -13.03
CA ARG A 68 50.01 -15.17 -13.45
C ARG A 68 48.62 -14.66 -13.11
N TRP A 69 47.63 -15.10 -13.87
CA TRP A 69 46.24 -14.76 -13.60
C TRP A 69 45.31 -15.90 -13.98
N ARG A 70 44.14 -15.92 -13.37
CA ARG A 70 43.07 -16.87 -13.63
C ARG A 70 41.72 -16.22 -13.35
N THR A 71 40.81 -16.39 -14.29
CA THR A 71 39.41 -16.01 -14.09
C THR A 71 38.69 -17.07 -13.26
N ILE A 72 37.97 -16.64 -12.24
CA ILE A 72 37.09 -17.48 -11.43
C ILE A 72 35.66 -16.93 -11.50
N ASN A 73 34.68 -17.81 -11.34
CA ASN A 73 33.28 -17.44 -11.25
C ASN A 73 32.78 -17.78 -9.85
N VAL A 74 32.42 -16.75 -9.08
CA VAL A 74 31.84 -16.88 -7.75
C VAL A 74 30.33 -16.78 -7.91
N THR A 75 29.63 -17.88 -7.61
CA THR A 75 28.18 -17.95 -7.66
C THR A 75 27.63 -18.12 -6.26
N SER A 76 26.48 -17.51 -5.99
CA SER A 76 25.68 -17.79 -4.81
C SER A 76 24.35 -18.41 -5.20
N ASN A 77 23.86 -19.31 -4.34
CA ASN A 77 22.53 -19.90 -4.44
C ASN A 77 21.59 -19.35 -3.36
N ASN A 78 21.97 -18.25 -2.69
CA ASN A 78 21.12 -17.59 -1.73
C ASN A 78 19.94 -16.90 -2.42
N THR A 79 18.78 -16.87 -1.78
CA THR A 79 17.61 -16.15 -2.27
C THR A 79 17.37 -14.89 -1.46
N ALA A 80 17.00 -13.79 -2.12
CA ALA A 80 16.77 -12.53 -1.43
C ALA A 80 15.53 -12.64 -0.52
N PRO A 81 15.52 -11.98 0.65
CA PRO A 81 14.37 -11.95 1.54
C PRO A 81 13.18 -11.29 0.84
N THR A 82 11.96 -11.70 1.20
CA THR A 82 10.72 -11.18 0.62
C THR A 82 9.72 -10.79 1.69
N ILE A 83 8.91 -9.76 1.42
CA ILE A 83 7.78 -9.39 2.29
C ILE A 83 6.58 -10.26 1.91
N VAL A 84 6.04 -10.98 2.89
CA VAL A 84 4.83 -11.81 2.74
C VAL A 84 3.58 -11.00 3.04
N SER A 85 3.60 -10.25 4.14
CA SER A 85 2.48 -9.41 4.54
C SER A 85 2.97 -8.15 5.25
N PHE A 86 2.17 -7.09 5.13
CA PHE A 86 2.35 -5.84 5.81
C PHE A 86 0.98 -5.34 6.26
N ASP A 87 0.81 -5.16 7.56
CA ASP A 87 -0.44 -4.75 8.18
C ASP A 87 -0.22 -3.51 9.06
N ILE A 88 -1.10 -2.53 8.91
CA ILE A 88 -1.12 -1.32 9.75
C ILE A 88 -2.24 -1.47 10.77
N LEU A 89 -1.87 -1.44 12.05
CA LEU A 89 -2.78 -1.47 13.18
C LEU A 89 -3.18 -0.04 13.55
N HIS A 90 -4.23 0.45 12.91
CA HIS A 90 -4.85 1.74 13.24
C HIS A 90 -5.62 1.68 14.55
N THR A 91 -5.52 2.74 15.36
CA THR A 91 -6.29 2.85 16.62
C THR A 91 -7.79 2.94 16.35
N ASN A 92 -8.20 3.53 15.22
CA ASN A 92 -9.61 3.72 14.83
C ASN A 92 -9.94 3.11 13.46
N ARG A 93 -9.80 1.78 13.30
CA ARG A 93 -10.23 0.93 12.16
C ARG A 93 -9.71 1.30 10.75
N SER A 94 -9.69 2.56 10.37
CA SER A 94 -9.27 3.08 9.05
C SER A 94 -8.44 4.37 9.14
N TYR A 95 -8.34 5.01 10.31
CA TYR A 95 -7.49 6.18 10.50
C TYR A 95 -6.89 6.19 11.92
N SER A 96 -5.79 6.92 12.07
CA SER A 96 -5.18 7.21 13.36
C SER A 96 -5.23 8.72 13.59
N MET A 97 -5.57 9.13 14.81
CA MET A 97 -5.57 10.56 15.18
C MET A 97 -4.12 11.04 15.41
N PRO A 98 -3.83 12.34 15.26
CA PRO A 98 -2.55 12.89 15.67
C PRO A 98 -2.23 12.57 17.13
N GLY A 99 -1.00 12.16 17.42
CA GLY A 99 -0.51 11.75 18.74
C GLY A 99 -0.97 10.36 19.19
N SER A 100 -1.69 9.60 18.36
CA SER A 100 -2.02 8.20 18.64
C SER A 100 -0.92 7.26 18.14
N SER A 101 -0.69 6.17 18.88
CA SER A 101 0.28 5.15 18.49
C SER A 101 -0.31 4.25 17.41
N VAL A 102 0.34 4.23 16.25
CA VAL A 102 0.08 3.36 15.12
C VAL A 102 1.00 2.16 15.23
N GLY A 103 0.41 0.96 15.25
CA GLY A 103 1.18 -0.28 15.21
C GLY A 103 1.42 -0.73 13.77
N PHE A 104 2.55 -1.38 13.53
CA PHE A 104 2.91 -1.96 12.25
C PHE A 104 3.34 -3.40 12.48
N VAL A 105 2.86 -4.29 11.61
CA VAL A 105 3.24 -5.71 11.60
C VAL A 105 3.74 -6.03 10.21
N ILE A 106 4.96 -6.56 10.13
CA ILE A 106 5.57 -6.97 8.86
C ILE A 106 6.02 -8.42 9.00
N VAL A 107 5.69 -9.24 8.02
CA VAL A 107 6.15 -10.62 7.93
C VAL A 107 7.09 -10.73 6.74
N PHE A 108 8.34 -11.05 7.03
CA PHE A 108 9.35 -11.39 6.04
C PHE A 108 9.41 -12.91 5.86
N MET A 109 9.84 -13.36 4.70
CA MET A 109 10.16 -14.74 4.39
C MET A 109 11.54 -14.81 3.76
N ASP A 110 12.36 -15.68 4.34
CA ASP A 110 13.67 -16.08 3.85
C ASP A 110 13.72 -17.62 3.87
N ARG A 111 14.12 -18.22 2.75
CA ARG A 111 14.11 -19.68 2.61
C ARG A 111 15.32 -20.34 3.27
N GLU A 112 16.41 -19.60 3.38
CA GLU A 112 17.70 -20.05 3.89
C GLU A 112 17.88 -19.76 5.39
N PHE A 113 16.93 -19.02 5.98
CA PHE A 113 16.93 -18.60 7.39
C PHE A 113 18.07 -17.63 7.71
N ASP A 114 18.47 -16.84 6.72
CA ASP A 114 19.55 -15.87 6.87
C ASP A 114 19.07 -14.63 7.65
N PRO A 115 19.88 -14.09 8.58
CA PRO A 115 19.47 -12.94 9.38
C PRO A 115 19.20 -11.68 8.53
N ILE A 116 18.07 -11.02 8.78
CA ILE A 116 17.65 -9.82 8.04
C ILE A 116 17.94 -8.55 8.85
N ASN A 117 18.71 -7.64 8.28
CA ASN A 117 18.82 -6.26 8.70
C ASN A 117 17.67 -5.45 8.12
N LEU A 118 16.87 -4.85 8.99
CA LEU A 118 15.74 -3.99 8.62
C LEU A 118 15.99 -2.57 9.13
N THR A 119 15.76 -1.57 8.29
CA THR A 119 15.77 -0.16 8.63
C THR A 119 14.49 0.50 8.13
N ILE A 120 13.88 1.33 8.97
CA ILE A 120 12.57 1.92 8.76
C ILE A 120 12.69 3.43 8.93
N GLU A 121 12.20 4.17 7.95
CA GLU A 121 12.08 5.63 7.99
C GLU A 121 10.61 6.00 7.83
N PHE A 122 10.05 6.76 8.78
CA PHE A 122 8.61 7.04 8.85
C PHE A 122 8.13 8.15 7.91
N GLY A 123 9.05 8.96 7.37
CA GLY A 123 8.72 10.05 6.46
C GLY A 123 8.15 11.31 7.12
N ASP A 124 8.24 11.41 8.45
CA ASP A 124 7.79 12.56 9.27
C ASP A 124 8.97 13.30 9.96
N ASP A 125 10.18 13.12 9.42
CA ASP A 125 11.46 13.63 9.96
C ASP A 125 11.82 13.12 11.36
N THR A 126 11.12 12.09 11.87
CA THR A 126 11.53 11.41 13.11
C THR A 126 12.69 10.43 12.85
N ASP A 127 13.45 10.14 13.91
CA ASP A 127 14.53 9.17 13.84
C ASP A 127 13.98 7.79 13.42
N GLY A 128 14.59 7.21 12.39
CA GLY A 128 14.24 5.88 11.91
C GLY A 128 14.55 4.79 12.94
N MET A 129 14.03 3.60 12.69
CA MET A 129 14.28 2.42 13.53
C MET A 129 15.04 1.36 12.76
N SER A 130 15.89 0.61 13.45
CA SER A 130 16.62 -0.53 12.88
C SER A 130 16.37 -1.79 13.70
N PHE A 131 16.14 -2.92 13.02
CA PHE A 131 15.93 -4.23 13.61
C PHE A 131 16.90 -5.25 13.02
N TYR A 132 17.32 -6.19 13.85
CA TYR A 132 18.10 -7.36 13.45
C TYR A 132 17.23 -8.61 13.67
N LEU A 133 16.76 -9.22 12.59
CA LEU A 133 15.80 -10.32 12.61
C LEU A 133 16.53 -11.64 12.39
N ASN A 134 16.62 -12.46 13.44
CA ASN A 134 17.26 -13.78 13.40
C ASN A 134 16.36 -14.92 13.92
N ASP A 135 15.20 -14.59 14.47
CA ASP A 135 14.27 -15.54 15.08
C ASP A 135 13.20 -15.98 14.07
N PHE A 136 13.58 -16.86 13.14
CA PHE A 136 12.68 -17.40 12.12
C PHE A 136 11.80 -18.55 12.63
N ASN A 137 10.59 -18.65 12.10
CA ASN A 137 9.70 -19.79 12.33
C ASN A 137 10.10 -21.01 11.46
N GLU A 138 9.47 -22.16 11.68
CA GLU A 138 9.77 -23.41 10.94
C GLU A 138 9.57 -23.31 9.41
N THR A 139 8.82 -22.32 8.94
CA THR A 139 8.54 -22.07 7.51
C THR A 139 9.46 -21.03 6.87
N GLY A 140 10.41 -20.46 7.62
CA GLY A 140 11.32 -19.41 7.11
C GLY A 140 10.75 -18.00 7.18
N CYS A 141 9.65 -17.79 7.91
CA CYS A 141 9.09 -16.46 8.10
C CYS A 141 9.51 -15.86 9.44
N VAL A 142 9.69 -14.53 9.47
CA VAL A 142 9.94 -13.75 10.69
C VAL A 142 8.97 -12.59 10.75
N GLU A 143 8.35 -12.39 11.90
CA GLU A 143 7.41 -11.30 12.16
C GLU A 143 8.09 -10.22 13.00
N VAL A 144 7.96 -8.98 12.57
CA VAL A 144 8.37 -7.80 13.33
C VAL A 144 7.16 -6.92 13.62
N THR A 145 7.02 -6.54 14.88
CA THR A 145 5.98 -5.61 15.32
C THR A 145 6.66 -4.40 15.95
N PHE A 146 6.25 -3.21 15.52
CA PHE A 146 6.71 -1.95 16.09
C PHE A 146 5.57 -0.93 16.13
N ASN A 147 5.78 0.16 16.85
CA ASN A 147 4.81 1.23 16.95
C ASN A 147 5.47 2.59 16.71
N HIS A 148 4.68 3.54 16.22
CA HIS A 148 5.11 4.92 16.01
C HIS A 148 3.96 5.89 16.26
N THR A 149 4.27 7.12 16.61
CA THR A 149 3.28 8.18 16.87
C THR A 149 3.51 9.34 15.91
N TYR A 150 2.50 9.69 15.12
CA TYR A 150 2.55 10.84 14.23
C TYR A 150 1.85 12.04 14.87
N ASP A 151 2.56 13.14 15.08
CA ASP A 151 2.03 14.32 15.79
C ASP A 151 1.21 15.27 14.90
N VAL A 152 1.36 15.15 13.58
CA VAL A 152 0.74 16.05 12.60
C VAL A 152 -0.18 15.23 11.68
N VAL A 153 -1.26 15.85 11.21
CA VAL A 153 -2.11 15.26 10.17
C VAL A 153 -1.41 15.29 8.82
N GLY A 154 -1.52 14.19 8.07
CA GLY A 154 -0.87 14.09 6.77
C GLY A 154 -0.80 12.66 6.26
N GLU A 155 -0.36 12.55 5.01
CA GLU A 155 0.03 11.29 4.40
C GLU A 155 1.55 11.14 4.52
N TYR A 156 1.98 10.08 5.17
CA TYR A 156 3.40 9.78 5.39
C TYR A 156 3.81 8.57 4.56
N SER A 157 5.01 8.65 3.96
CA SER A 157 5.62 7.55 3.23
C SER A 157 6.59 6.82 4.14
N LEU A 158 6.23 5.59 4.51
CA LEU A 158 7.06 4.68 5.30
C LEU A 158 8.03 3.95 4.37
N TYR A 159 9.32 4.22 4.49
CA TYR A 159 10.37 3.52 3.75
C TYR A 159 10.91 2.36 4.59
N ILE A 160 10.83 1.16 4.04
CA ILE A 160 11.25 -0.09 4.67
C ILE A 160 12.38 -0.64 3.83
N ASN A 161 13.61 -0.48 4.30
CA ASN A 161 14.82 -0.98 3.66
C ASN A 161 15.27 -2.24 4.39
N PHE A 162 15.40 -3.35 3.69
CA PHE A 162 15.79 -4.62 4.29
C PHE A 162 16.82 -5.36 3.43
N THR A 163 17.71 -6.09 4.08
CA THR A 163 18.81 -6.85 3.48
C THR A 163 19.23 -8.01 4.37
N ASP A 164 19.65 -9.13 3.80
CA ASP A 164 20.25 -10.26 4.55
C ASP A 164 21.79 -10.16 4.62
N ASN A 165 22.37 -9.07 4.08
CA ASN A 165 23.82 -8.87 3.88
C ASN A 165 24.52 -10.01 3.11
N LEU A 166 23.75 -10.81 2.40
CA LEU A 166 24.29 -11.86 1.54
C LEU A 166 24.11 -11.43 0.08
N PHE A 167 24.73 -12.21 -0.79
CA PHE A 167 24.68 -11.98 -2.22
C PHE A 167 24.05 -13.18 -2.90
N GLY A 168 23.43 -12.94 -4.05
CA GLY A 168 22.69 -13.96 -4.78
C GLY A 168 22.42 -13.53 -6.20
N THR A 169 21.48 -14.23 -6.83
CA THR A 169 21.10 -13.95 -8.22
C THR A 169 20.23 -12.69 -8.36
N ALA A 170 19.56 -12.28 -7.28
CA ALA A 170 18.78 -11.06 -7.19
C ALA A 170 19.49 -10.04 -6.28
N SER A 171 19.03 -8.78 -6.28
CA SER A 171 19.46 -7.80 -5.28
C SER A 171 18.92 -8.20 -3.93
N HIS A 172 19.80 -8.34 -2.94
CA HIS A 172 19.44 -8.62 -1.55
C HIS A 172 19.11 -7.35 -0.78
N ASP A 173 19.55 -6.19 -1.26
CA ASP A 173 19.08 -4.89 -0.79
C ASP A 173 17.76 -4.55 -1.47
N ALA A 174 16.70 -4.46 -0.69
CA ALA A 174 15.36 -4.13 -1.14
C ALA A 174 14.77 -2.98 -0.35
N GLN A 175 14.01 -2.13 -1.04
CA GLN A 175 13.24 -1.03 -0.47
C GLN A 175 11.77 -1.23 -0.80
N TRP A 176 10.92 -1.08 0.21
CA TRP A 176 9.47 -1.10 0.08
C TRP A 176 8.87 0.17 0.68
N VAL A 177 7.84 0.73 0.05
CA VAL A 177 7.22 1.98 0.46
C VAL A 177 5.75 1.75 0.79
N ALA A 178 5.36 2.11 2.02
CA ALA A 178 3.97 2.12 2.49
C ALA A 178 3.44 3.53 2.64
N LEU A 179 2.14 3.73 2.43
CA LEU A 179 1.47 5.00 2.71
C LEU A 179 0.67 4.89 4.02
N VAL A 180 0.87 5.85 4.91
CA VAL A 180 0.19 5.95 6.21
C VAL A 180 -0.61 7.25 6.24
N SER A 181 -1.94 7.17 6.35
CA SER A 181 -2.82 8.35 6.47
C SER A 181 -3.15 8.63 7.93
N ILE A 182 -2.87 9.87 8.36
CA ILE A 182 -3.22 10.40 9.68
C ILE A 182 -4.25 11.50 9.50
N ASP A 183 -5.49 11.18 9.89
CA ASP A 183 -6.66 12.03 9.68
C ASP A 183 -7.31 12.42 11.01
N VAL A 184 -7.93 13.59 11.01
CA VAL A 184 -8.79 14.03 12.13
C VAL A 184 -10.21 13.57 11.87
N TYR A 185 -10.88 13.13 12.93
CA TYR A 185 -12.31 12.83 12.88
C TYR A 185 -13.11 14.07 12.47
N VAL A 186 -13.68 14.05 11.27
CA VAL A 186 -14.73 14.98 10.88
C VAL A 186 -16.06 14.33 11.25
N PRO A 187 -16.82 14.85 12.23
CA PRO A 187 -18.13 14.30 12.53
C PRO A 187 -19.02 14.43 11.29
N ASP A 188 -19.67 13.33 10.92
CA ASP A 188 -20.81 13.39 10.00
C ASP A 188 -21.85 14.32 10.64
N VAL A 189 -21.96 15.54 10.13
CA VAL A 189 -23.01 16.45 10.54
C VAL A 189 -24.31 15.86 10.02
N LEU A 190 -24.97 15.06 10.85
CA LEU A 190 -26.33 14.61 10.56
C LEU A 190 -27.16 15.87 10.33
N ARG A 191 -27.64 16.05 9.10
CA ARG A 191 -28.57 17.12 8.77
C ARG A 191 -29.84 16.88 9.59
N VAL A 192 -29.95 17.60 10.70
CA VAL A 192 -31.22 17.70 11.43
C VAL A 192 -32.19 18.41 10.50
N TRP A 193 -33.32 17.77 10.24
CA TRP A 193 -34.38 18.36 9.42
C TRP A 193 -34.80 19.69 10.01
N ASP A 194 -34.86 20.72 9.17
CA ASP A 194 -35.42 22.00 9.57
C ASP A 194 -36.95 21.96 9.50
N ILE A 195 -37.59 23.01 10.00
CA ILE A 195 -39.06 23.11 9.99
C ILE A 195 -39.60 23.05 8.56
N TRP A 196 -38.88 23.55 7.56
CA TRP A 196 -39.29 23.51 6.16
C TRP A 196 -39.20 22.11 5.56
N ASP A 197 -38.25 21.27 5.99
CA ASP A 197 -38.23 19.85 5.63
C ASP A 197 -39.46 19.11 6.14
N TYR A 198 -39.82 19.32 7.42
CA TYR A 198 -41.01 18.72 8.01
C TYR A 198 -42.29 19.26 7.38
N VAL A 199 -42.36 20.56 7.10
CA VAL A 199 -43.50 21.18 6.40
C VAL A 199 -43.61 20.63 4.98
N GLY A 200 -42.48 20.50 4.26
CA GLY A 200 -42.44 19.89 2.94
C GLY A 200 -42.96 18.45 2.94
N LEU A 201 -42.48 17.64 3.88
CA LEU A 201 -42.95 16.26 4.04
C LEU A 201 -44.43 16.18 4.41
N ALA A 202 -44.91 17.04 5.32
CA ALA A 202 -46.32 17.09 5.70
C ALA A 202 -47.24 17.52 4.54
N LEU A 203 -46.79 18.46 3.69
CA LEU A 203 -47.50 18.84 2.49
C LEU A 203 -47.57 17.70 1.47
N VAL A 204 -46.48 16.94 1.28
CA VAL A 204 -46.48 15.76 0.42
C VAL A 204 -47.49 14.72 0.93
N PHE A 205 -47.46 14.38 2.21
CA PHE A 205 -48.43 13.45 2.79
C PHE A 205 -49.88 13.98 2.73
N GLY A 206 -50.09 15.28 2.96
CA GLY A 206 -51.40 15.93 2.86
C GLY A 206 -51.96 15.90 1.44
N LEU A 207 -51.12 16.12 0.42
CA LEU A 207 -51.51 16.07 -0.98
C LEU A 207 -51.88 14.64 -1.38
N VAL A 208 -51.09 13.64 -0.97
CA VAL A 208 -51.40 12.21 -1.18
C VAL A 208 -52.72 11.82 -0.51
N ALA A 209 -52.94 12.22 0.75
CA ALA A 209 -54.18 11.95 1.47
C ALA A 209 -55.39 12.61 0.78
N SER A 210 -55.24 13.85 0.30
CA SER A 210 -56.27 14.57 -0.44
C SER A 210 -56.62 13.86 -1.76
N LEU A 211 -55.62 13.39 -2.51
CA LEU A 211 -55.83 12.61 -3.73
C LEU A 211 -56.56 11.29 -3.45
N ILE A 212 -56.19 10.57 -2.40
CA ILE A 212 -56.88 9.35 -1.96
C ILE A 212 -58.32 9.68 -1.55
N GLY A 213 -58.55 10.75 -0.80
CA GLY A 213 -59.88 11.21 -0.41
C GLY A 213 -60.76 11.54 -1.62
N LEU A 214 -60.23 12.28 -2.60
CA LEU A 214 -60.87 12.56 -3.88
C LEU A 214 -61.20 11.28 -4.65
N MET A 215 -60.28 10.33 -4.70
CA MET A 215 -60.48 9.03 -5.35
C MET A 215 -61.62 8.25 -4.68
N VAL A 216 -61.63 8.17 -3.34
CA VAL A 216 -62.70 7.50 -2.57
C VAL A 216 -64.04 8.20 -2.74
N MET A 217 -64.08 9.53 -2.69
CA MET A 217 -65.31 10.30 -2.94
C MET A 217 -65.83 10.06 -4.36
N ASN A 218 -64.96 10.05 -5.37
CA ASN A 218 -65.33 9.75 -6.74
C ASN A 218 -65.86 8.32 -6.90
N GLN A 219 -65.26 7.34 -6.20
CA GLN A 219 -65.79 5.97 -6.15
C GLN A 219 -67.16 5.89 -5.46
N ARG A 220 -67.36 6.60 -4.34
CA ARG A 220 -68.66 6.66 -3.64
C ARG A 220 -69.74 7.32 -4.51
N LYS A 221 -69.41 8.41 -5.22
CA LYS A 221 -70.32 9.08 -6.17
C LYS A 221 -70.71 8.14 -7.31
N ARG A 222 -69.76 7.41 -7.90
CA ARG A 222 -70.04 6.36 -8.91
C ARG A 222 -71.04 5.33 -8.40
N LYS A 223 -70.77 4.73 -7.22
CA LYS A 223 -71.68 3.75 -6.59
C LYS A 223 -73.05 4.32 -6.20
N ALA A 224 -73.18 5.64 -6.01
CA ALA A 224 -74.45 6.29 -5.74
C ALA A 224 -75.25 6.53 -7.03
N LEU A 225 -74.58 6.93 -8.11
CA LEU A 225 -75.19 7.09 -9.44
C LEU A 225 -75.71 5.75 -9.99
N ASP A 226 -74.93 4.67 -9.84
CA ASP A 226 -75.36 3.32 -10.23
C ASP A 226 -76.64 2.90 -9.46
N ARG A 227 -76.76 3.29 -8.18
CA ARG A 227 -77.96 3.04 -7.36
C ARG A 227 -79.18 3.86 -7.80
N MET A 228 -78.96 5.02 -8.42
CA MET A 228 -80.02 5.89 -8.94
C MET A 228 -80.39 5.55 -10.40
N GLY A 229 -79.74 4.54 -11.00
CA GLY A 229 -79.98 4.13 -12.38
C GLY A 229 -79.53 5.14 -13.42
N LEU A 230 -78.69 6.12 -13.05
CA LEU A 230 -78.16 7.14 -13.96
C LEU A 230 -76.75 6.78 -14.41
N THR A 231 -76.48 6.95 -15.71
CA THR A 231 -75.12 6.80 -16.24
C THR A 231 -74.26 8.03 -15.94
N TRP A 232 -72.93 7.86 -15.94
CA TRP A 232 -71.99 8.94 -15.60
C TRP A 232 -72.06 10.11 -16.61
N GLU A 233 -72.35 9.81 -17.88
CA GLU A 233 -72.52 10.81 -18.95
C GLU A 233 -73.77 11.67 -18.72
N GLU A 234 -74.92 11.06 -18.43
CA GLU A 234 -76.17 11.78 -18.13
C GLU A 234 -76.05 12.69 -16.90
N TYR A 235 -75.35 12.24 -15.85
CA TYR A 235 -75.08 13.08 -14.68
C TYR A 235 -74.21 14.29 -15.01
N SER A 236 -73.16 14.09 -15.83
CA SER A 236 -72.24 15.16 -16.22
C SER A 236 -72.93 16.23 -17.07
N ILE A 237 -73.82 15.82 -17.97
CA ILE A 237 -74.62 16.72 -18.82
C ILE A 237 -75.60 17.53 -17.96
N ARG A 238 -76.40 16.88 -17.09
CA ARG A 238 -77.32 17.59 -16.17
C ARG A 238 -76.61 18.59 -15.27
N LYS A 239 -75.42 18.24 -14.77
CA LYS A 239 -74.65 19.15 -13.93
C LYS A 239 -74.11 20.34 -14.72
N GLY A 240 -73.71 20.12 -15.97
CA GLY A 240 -73.33 21.19 -16.91
C GLY A 240 -74.51 22.14 -17.16
N GLU A 241 -75.68 21.60 -17.49
CA GLU A 241 -76.92 22.35 -17.73
C GLU A 241 -77.35 23.17 -16.50
N LEU A 242 -77.26 22.61 -15.30
CA LEU A 242 -77.53 23.33 -14.05
C LEU A 242 -76.55 24.48 -13.82
N ARG A 243 -75.26 24.29 -14.15
CA ARG A 243 -74.23 25.33 -14.02
C ARG A 243 -74.47 26.47 -14.99
N THR A 244 -74.77 26.15 -16.25
CA THR A 244 -75.10 27.14 -17.29
C THR A 244 -76.38 27.90 -16.94
N SER A 245 -77.40 27.20 -16.47
CA SER A 245 -78.67 27.80 -16.02
C SER A 245 -78.46 28.74 -14.82
N GLN A 246 -77.55 28.40 -13.90
CA GLN A 246 -77.23 29.25 -12.76
C GLN A 246 -76.47 30.53 -13.21
N THR A 247 -75.50 30.41 -14.12
CA THR A 247 -74.82 31.58 -14.71
C THR A 247 -75.75 32.45 -15.54
N ASP A 248 -76.71 31.87 -16.28
CA ASP A 248 -77.71 32.64 -17.03
C ASP A 248 -78.70 33.36 -16.12
N LEU A 249 -78.97 32.81 -14.93
CA LEU A 249 -79.76 33.48 -13.89
C LEU A 249 -79.00 34.62 -13.20
N ASP A 250 -77.70 34.47 -12.95
CA ASP A 250 -76.85 35.53 -12.39
C ASP A 250 -76.63 36.68 -13.40
N VAL A 251 -76.44 36.37 -14.70
CA VAL A 251 -76.32 37.39 -15.76
C VAL A 251 -77.64 38.16 -15.97
N LYS A 252 -78.80 37.49 -15.86
CA LYS A 252 -80.11 38.17 -15.86
C LYS A 252 -80.40 38.99 -14.60
N GLY A 253 -79.74 38.70 -13.49
CA GLY A 253 -79.84 39.47 -12.26
C GLY A 253 -79.10 40.82 -12.32
N ASP A 254 -78.06 40.91 -13.14
CA ASP A 254 -77.19 42.10 -13.24
C ASP A 254 -77.67 43.10 -14.33
N GLU A 255 -78.44 42.65 -15.34
CA GLU A 255 -79.03 43.54 -16.37
C GLU A 255 -80.36 44.22 -15.94
N GLY A 256 -80.86 43.95 -14.74
CA GLY A 256 -82.13 44.50 -14.22
C GLY A 256 -82.01 45.79 -13.38
N GLY A 257 -80.80 46.36 -13.25
CA GLY A 257 -80.47 47.37 -12.25
C GLY A 257 -80.17 48.79 -12.74
N ASP A 258 -80.51 49.18 -13.97
CA ASP A 258 -80.33 50.58 -14.42
C ASP A 258 -81.45 51.04 -15.38
N ALA A 259 -82.62 51.35 -14.83
CA ALA A 259 -83.59 52.25 -15.44
C ALA A 259 -84.62 52.77 -14.41
N ARG A 260 -84.43 54.04 -14.03
CA ARG A 260 -85.26 54.97 -13.23
C ARG A 260 -85.08 54.99 -11.72
#